data_AF-A0A9P6HVU0-F1
#
_entry.id   AF-A0A9P6HVU0-F1
#
_cell.length_a   1.000
_cell.length_b   1.000
_cell.length_c   1.000
_cell.angle_alpha   90.00
_cell.angle_beta   90.00
_cell.angle_gamma   90.00
#
_symmetry.space_group_name_H-M   'P 1'
#
loop_
_entity.id
_entity.type
_entity.pdbx_description
1 polymer ?
#
loop_
_entity_poly.entity_id
_entity_poly.type
_entity_poly.pdbx_seq_one_letter_code
_entity_poly.pdbx_strand_id
1 'polypeptide(L)'
;MAASSSSGSSFTSSSLGRPPSYGHPYASPIDSTWTPTSGASTISALTSEASAPHASLRPLDLGPPGYQATITLFENTPNERTVYLGPWEVVGSEQRRILWQCSYQSELLEHFLPTDVPAEIFPHTLHARHRPYTDPCELELYVSFREPHRVRYTTGEGVVMHDHLMEVKYEFTTVEGSMRFQGDVRRKDLIDYYDVDVVWSDVHGRTDGFGNIRGMGLVQRLKLWRDRYSTYHSLTIFANRAGGRQHREYEIHNFEGELRNRDDRHRQVRLTVRGNRRSSAPDNNTSRSRFTLHRMRPRVRSGSGGSSSESVSSSGLLDMRYLGIQFSKREGMYGQYAASCVPRTRTRASSDDEYLVMSDGVGC
;
A
#
# COMPACT_ATOMS: atom_id res chain seq x y z
N MET A 1 -47.59 -5.58 14.35
CA MET A 1 -46.51 -5.30 13.38
C MET A 1 -45.48 -6.41 13.46
N ALA A 2 -44.88 -6.73 12.32
CA ALA A 2 -44.29 -8.01 11.94
C ALA A 2 -43.13 -8.52 12.81
N ALA A 3 -43.12 -9.84 13.05
CA ALA A 3 -41.96 -10.60 13.46
C ALA A 3 -41.17 -11.01 12.21
N SER A 4 -39.90 -10.62 12.14
CA SER A 4 -39.01 -10.96 11.03
C SER A 4 -38.45 -12.36 11.19
N SER A 5 -38.69 -13.17 10.17
CA SER A 5 -38.16 -14.50 9.92
C SER A 5 -36.66 -14.44 9.61
N SER A 6 -35.89 -15.30 10.27
CA SER A 6 -34.50 -15.62 9.96
C SER A 6 -34.44 -17.03 9.36
N SER A 7 -33.93 -17.15 8.14
CA SER A 7 -33.57 -18.43 7.53
C SER A 7 -32.06 -18.47 7.35
N GLY A 8 -31.39 -19.23 8.22
CA GLY A 8 -29.99 -19.62 8.05
C GLY A 8 -29.91 -20.90 7.21
N SER A 9 -29.15 -20.86 6.11
CA SER A 9 -28.80 -22.04 5.35
C SER A 9 -27.46 -22.61 5.85
N SER A 10 -27.53 -23.84 6.34
CA SER A 10 -26.39 -24.64 6.78
C SER A 10 -25.85 -25.43 5.60
N PHE A 11 -24.56 -25.31 5.29
CA PHE A 11 -23.85 -26.28 4.44
C PHE A 11 -22.90 -27.10 5.30
N THR A 12 -23.25 -28.37 5.48
CA THR A 12 -22.36 -29.43 5.94
C THR A 12 -21.74 -30.08 4.71
N SER A 13 -20.41 -30.21 4.67
CA SER A 13 -19.74 -31.16 3.78
C SER A 13 -18.47 -31.63 4.47
N SER A 14 -18.54 -32.89 4.88
CA SER A 14 -17.50 -33.62 5.59
C SER A 14 -16.45 -34.15 4.61
N SER A 15 -15.20 -34.09 5.05
CA SER A 15 -13.98 -34.55 4.38
C SER A 15 -13.62 -36.00 4.69
N LEU A 16 -13.32 -36.82 3.67
CA LEU A 16 -12.48 -38.04 3.67
C LEU A 16 -12.04 -38.24 2.19
N GLY A 17 -10.82 -38.60 1.75
CA GLY A 17 -9.58 -39.02 2.40
C GLY A 17 -8.85 -40.17 1.63
N ARG A 18 -8.32 -39.92 0.41
CA ARG A 18 -7.21 -40.63 -0.35
C ARG A 18 -7.36 -42.15 -0.74
N PRO A 19 -6.50 -42.76 -1.61
CA PRO A 19 -5.53 -42.30 -2.66
C PRO A 19 -5.68 -43.06 -4.05
N PRO A 20 -4.80 -42.87 -5.09
CA PRO A 20 -5.03 -43.36 -6.46
C PRO A 20 -4.31 -44.68 -6.81
N SER A 21 -4.82 -45.42 -7.81
CA SER A 21 -4.18 -46.61 -8.40
C SER A 21 -4.04 -46.51 -9.94
N TYR A 22 -3.01 -47.20 -10.44
CA TYR A 22 -2.28 -47.06 -11.71
C TYR A 22 -2.86 -47.79 -12.94
N GLY A 23 -2.41 -47.36 -14.13
CA GLY A 23 -2.17 -48.16 -15.37
C GLY A 23 -3.22 -47.98 -16.47
N HIS A 24 -2.97 -47.79 -17.77
CA HIS A 24 -1.77 -47.90 -18.64
C HIS A 24 -2.09 -47.20 -20.01
N PRO A 25 -1.24 -47.19 -21.06
CA PRO A 25 -0.99 -46.03 -21.93
C PRO A 25 -1.44 -46.17 -23.40
N TYR A 26 -1.65 -45.06 -24.11
CA TYR A 26 -1.59 -44.95 -25.59
C TYR A 26 -1.10 -43.53 -25.91
N ALA A 27 0.16 -43.32 -26.31
CA ALA A 27 0.72 -43.45 -27.66
C ALA A 27 0.19 -42.37 -28.64
N SER A 28 1.02 -41.36 -28.87
CA SER A 28 0.88 -40.33 -29.93
C SER A 28 1.12 -40.91 -31.32
N PRO A 29 0.67 -40.19 -32.37
CA PRO A 29 1.56 -39.96 -33.51
C PRO A 29 1.63 -38.48 -33.94
N ILE A 30 2.86 -37.97 -33.93
CA ILE A 30 3.51 -37.14 -34.98
C ILE A 30 3.22 -37.80 -36.35
N ASP A 31 2.99 -37.14 -37.48
CA ASP A 31 3.58 -35.94 -38.10
C ASP A 31 2.75 -35.60 -39.36
N SER A 32 2.78 -34.36 -39.88
CA SER A 32 2.69 -33.99 -41.32
C SER A 32 2.34 -32.51 -41.55
N THR A 33 3.40 -31.69 -41.57
CA THR A 33 3.71 -30.59 -42.51
C THR A 33 2.71 -30.34 -43.67
N TRP A 34 2.20 -29.11 -43.82
CA TRP A 34 2.44 -28.21 -44.98
C TRP A 34 1.67 -26.86 -44.87
N THR A 35 2.31 -25.77 -45.31
CA THR A 35 1.81 -24.37 -45.33
C THR A 35 1.22 -23.97 -46.71
N PRO A 36 0.99 -22.68 -47.04
CA PRO A 36 -0.31 -22.05 -47.28
C PRO A 36 -0.60 -21.78 -48.77
N THR A 37 -1.86 -21.55 -49.16
CA THR A 37 -2.14 -20.79 -50.40
C THR A 37 -3.50 -20.11 -50.39
N SER A 38 -3.47 -18.82 -50.73
CA SER A 38 -4.57 -17.90 -50.96
C SER A 38 -5.52 -18.36 -52.09
N GLY A 39 -6.80 -18.00 -51.98
CA GLY A 39 -7.76 -18.13 -53.07
C GLY A 39 -9.10 -17.52 -52.71
N ALA A 40 -9.25 -16.22 -52.98
CA ALA A 40 -10.52 -15.52 -52.91
C ALA A 40 -11.56 -16.16 -53.84
N SER A 41 -12.82 -16.26 -53.39
CA SER A 41 -13.99 -16.05 -54.25
C SER A 41 -15.26 -15.80 -53.43
N THR A 42 -15.88 -14.69 -53.79
CA THR A 42 -17.23 -14.19 -53.55
C THR A 42 -18.33 -15.21 -53.82
N ILE A 43 -19.40 -15.21 -53.01
CA ILE A 43 -20.84 -15.28 -53.42
C ILE A 43 -21.71 -14.89 -52.22
N SER A 44 -22.80 -14.19 -52.52
CA SER A 44 -23.61 -13.31 -51.67
C SER A 44 -24.64 -13.97 -50.76
N ALA A 45 -24.96 -13.23 -49.69
CA ALA A 45 -26.23 -13.03 -48.98
C ALA A 45 -27.29 -14.16 -48.91
N LEU A 46 -27.55 -14.61 -47.68
CA LEU A 46 -28.89 -15.01 -47.22
C LEU A 46 -29.17 -14.34 -45.88
N THR A 47 -30.29 -13.61 -45.85
CA THR A 47 -30.89 -12.95 -44.70
C THR A 47 -31.37 -13.96 -43.67
N SER A 48 -30.92 -13.85 -42.43
CA SER A 48 -31.65 -14.35 -41.27
C SER A 48 -31.35 -13.43 -40.09
N GLU A 49 -32.39 -12.76 -39.61
CA GLU A 49 -32.42 -12.13 -38.29
C GLU A 49 -32.12 -13.19 -37.24
N ALA A 50 -30.87 -13.20 -36.78
CA ALA A 50 -30.49 -13.82 -35.53
C ALA A 50 -29.94 -12.70 -34.67
N SER A 51 -30.73 -12.30 -33.67
CA SER A 51 -30.36 -11.37 -32.62
C SER A 51 -29.17 -11.96 -31.84
N ALA A 52 -27.96 -11.76 -32.36
CA ALA A 52 -26.74 -12.04 -31.64
C ALA A 52 -26.65 -11.03 -30.48
N PRO A 53 -26.38 -11.46 -29.23
CA PRO A 53 -25.97 -10.51 -28.22
C PRO A 53 -24.68 -9.89 -28.74
N HIS A 54 -24.69 -8.59 -29.04
CA HIS A 54 -23.49 -7.80 -29.31
C HIS A 54 -22.64 -7.72 -28.03
N ALA A 55 -22.06 -8.84 -27.63
CA ALA A 55 -20.81 -8.86 -26.89
C ALA A 55 -19.69 -8.93 -27.92
N SER A 56 -19.62 -7.93 -28.82
CA SER A 56 -18.36 -7.69 -29.52
C SER A 56 -17.38 -7.32 -28.44
N LEU A 57 -16.52 -8.27 -28.07
CA LEU A 57 -15.40 -8.03 -27.17
C LEU A 57 -14.72 -6.75 -27.67
N ARG A 58 -14.72 -5.70 -26.86
CA ARG A 58 -14.09 -4.44 -27.24
C ARG A 58 -12.65 -4.78 -27.66
N PRO A 59 -12.15 -4.22 -28.78
CA PRO A 59 -10.76 -4.38 -29.17
C PRO A 59 -9.87 -4.16 -27.94
N LEU A 60 -8.91 -5.05 -27.73
CA LEU A 60 -7.98 -4.95 -26.61
C LEU A 60 -7.22 -3.64 -26.75
N ASP A 61 -7.60 -2.65 -25.92
CA ASP A 61 -6.93 -1.36 -25.90
C ASP A 61 -5.66 -1.49 -25.07
N LEU A 62 -4.53 -1.61 -25.76
CA LEU A 62 -3.21 -1.74 -25.15
C LEU A 62 -2.63 -0.39 -24.71
N GLY A 63 -3.32 0.71 -25.04
CA GLY A 63 -2.83 2.06 -24.88
C GLY A 63 -1.75 2.45 -25.90
N PRO A 64 -1.50 3.76 -26.06
CA PRO A 64 -0.41 4.26 -26.89
C PRO A 64 0.95 3.87 -26.30
N PRO A 65 2.00 3.67 -27.12
CA PRO A 65 3.31 3.29 -26.61
C PRO A 65 3.87 4.35 -25.65
N GLY A 66 4.46 3.92 -24.54
CA GLY A 66 5.21 4.80 -23.62
C GLY A 66 4.39 5.49 -22.52
N TYR A 67 3.08 5.21 -22.41
CA TYR A 67 2.31 5.64 -21.24
C TYR A 67 2.81 4.97 -19.95
N GLN A 68 2.67 5.69 -18.84
CA GLN A 68 3.15 5.30 -17.52
C GLN A 68 2.00 4.93 -16.58
N ALA A 69 0.83 5.53 -16.77
CA ALA A 69 -0.36 5.23 -16.00
C ALA A 69 -1.65 5.53 -16.80
N THR A 70 -2.78 5.08 -16.29
CA THR A 70 -4.11 5.49 -16.77
C THR A 70 -4.93 6.08 -15.63
N ILE A 71 -5.94 6.87 -15.99
CA ILE A 71 -7.00 7.34 -15.10
C ILE A 71 -8.33 7.30 -15.86
N THR A 72 -9.39 6.89 -15.18
CA THR A 72 -10.74 6.85 -15.76
C THR A 72 -11.53 8.09 -15.35
N LEU A 73 -11.88 8.93 -16.32
CA LEU A 73 -12.79 10.05 -16.15
C LEU A 73 -14.24 9.59 -16.36
N PHE A 74 -15.18 10.22 -15.66
CA PHE A 74 -16.61 9.94 -15.75
C PHE A 74 -16.97 8.45 -15.55
N GLU A 75 -16.30 7.80 -14.59
CA GLU A 75 -16.49 6.40 -14.20
C GLU A 75 -17.99 6.08 -13.98
N ASN A 76 -18.47 4.96 -14.54
CA ASN A 76 -19.86 4.51 -14.47
C ASN A 76 -20.89 5.44 -15.18
N THR A 77 -20.44 6.23 -16.16
CA THR A 77 -21.33 7.05 -16.99
C THR A 77 -21.21 6.67 -18.47
N PRO A 78 -22.17 7.01 -19.34
CA PRO A 78 -22.03 6.78 -20.78
C PRO A 78 -20.83 7.51 -21.42
N ASN A 79 -20.27 8.51 -20.72
CA ASN A 79 -19.12 9.30 -21.16
C ASN A 79 -17.80 8.83 -20.52
N GLU A 80 -17.78 7.63 -19.93
CA GLU A 80 -16.58 7.07 -19.31
C GLU A 80 -15.41 7.05 -20.30
N ARG A 81 -14.28 7.63 -19.88
CA ARG A 81 -13.09 7.80 -20.72
C ARG A 81 -11.85 7.42 -19.96
N THR A 82 -11.07 6.50 -20.52
CA THR A 82 -9.71 6.23 -20.04
C THR A 82 -8.76 7.23 -20.67
N VAL A 83 -7.96 7.91 -19.83
CA VAL A 83 -6.91 8.83 -20.27
C VAL A 83 -5.56 8.15 -20.02
N TYR A 84 -4.75 8.05 -21.07
CA TYR A 84 -3.39 7.51 -21.01
C TYR A 84 -2.42 8.61 -20.62
N LEU A 85 -1.74 8.40 -19.50
CA LEU A 85 -0.86 9.37 -18.86
C LEU A 85 0.59 9.00 -19.15
N GLY A 86 1.34 9.93 -19.75
CA GLY A 86 2.77 9.84 -19.97
C GLY A 86 3.57 10.33 -18.75
N PRO A 87 4.68 11.06 -18.95
CA PRO A 87 5.45 11.62 -17.85
C PRO A 87 4.65 12.61 -16.99
N TRP A 88 4.98 12.64 -15.69
CA TRP A 88 4.42 13.63 -14.76
C TRP A 88 5.46 14.65 -14.29
N GLU A 89 4.97 15.80 -13.85
CA GLU A 89 5.74 16.79 -13.10
C GLU A 89 4.90 17.30 -11.93
N VAL A 90 5.49 17.41 -10.73
CA VAL A 90 4.80 18.00 -9.57
C VAL A 90 5.24 19.46 -9.44
N VAL A 91 4.32 20.37 -9.72
CA VAL A 91 4.58 21.82 -9.79
C VAL A 91 3.81 22.58 -8.70
N GLY A 92 4.24 23.83 -8.46
CA GLY A 92 3.62 24.74 -7.50
C GLY A 92 4.17 24.61 -6.08
N SER A 93 4.19 25.72 -5.35
CA SER A 93 4.48 25.77 -3.91
C SER A 93 3.19 25.79 -3.09
N GLU A 94 2.31 26.76 -3.33
CA GLU A 94 1.05 26.96 -2.58
C GLU A 94 -0.15 26.21 -3.19
N GLN A 95 -0.17 26.07 -4.53
CA GLN A 95 -1.18 25.29 -5.25
C GLN A 95 -0.51 24.12 -5.94
N ARG A 96 -0.07 23.16 -5.14
CA ARG A 96 0.62 21.99 -5.65
C ARG A 96 -0.31 21.20 -6.57
N ARG A 97 0.20 20.87 -7.75
CA ARG A 97 -0.52 20.03 -8.71
C ARG A 97 0.43 19.11 -9.45
N ILE A 98 -0.11 18.01 -9.90
CA ILE A 98 0.57 17.06 -10.76
C ILE A 98 0.14 17.35 -12.18
N LEU A 99 1.10 17.65 -13.04
CA LEU A 99 0.90 17.78 -14.47
C LEU A 99 1.25 16.47 -15.12
N TRP A 100 0.26 15.83 -15.75
CA TRP A 100 0.47 14.65 -16.57
C TRP A 100 0.46 15.06 -18.03
N GLN A 101 1.57 14.81 -18.72
CA GLN A 101 1.60 14.88 -20.18
C GLN A 101 0.86 13.65 -20.70
N CYS A 102 -0.35 13.83 -21.21
CA CYS A 102 -1.13 12.72 -21.72
C CYS A 102 -0.47 12.17 -23.00
N SER A 103 -0.61 10.87 -23.23
CA SER A 103 0.08 10.18 -24.33
C SER A 103 -0.48 10.54 -25.71
N TYR A 104 -1.66 11.15 -25.77
CA TYR A 104 -2.18 11.78 -26.99
C TYR A 104 -1.70 13.22 -27.09
N GLN A 105 -1.28 13.62 -28.29
CA GLN A 105 -0.56 14.87 -28.52
C GLN A 105 -1.33 16.09 -28.00
N SER A 106 -0.63 16.93 -27.22
CA SER A 106 -1.12 18.19 -26.64
C SER A 106 -2.23 18.06 -25.58
N GLU A 107 -2.61 16.84 -25.18
CA GLU A 107 -3.53 16.65 -24.06
C GLU A 107 -2.80 16.82 -22.71
N LEU A 108 -3.49 17.43 -21.75
CA LEU A 108 -2.94 17.71 -20.42
C LEU A 108 -3.95 17.29 -19.34
N LEU A 109 -3.46 16.60 -18.31
CA LEU A 109 -4.23 16.37 -17.10
C LEU A 109 -3.53 17.00 -15.89
N GLU A 110 -4.24 17.92 -15.23
CA GLU A 110 -3.82 18.54 -13.98
C GLU A 110 -4.54 17.87 -12.81
N HIS A 111 -3.81 17.30 -11.87
CA HIS A 111 -4.36 16.82 -10.60
C HIS A 111 -3.95 17.76 -9.47
N PHE A 112 -4.90 18.53 -8.95
CA PHE A 112 -4.68 19.48 -7.86
C PHE A 112 -4.66 18.74 -6.52
N LEU A 113 -3.57 18.93 -5.78
CA LEU A 113 -3.38 18.33 -4.46
C LEU A 113 -4.14 19.15 -3.40
N PRO A 114 -4.73 18.51 -2.38
CA PRO A 114 -5.59 19.19 -1.40
C PRO A 114 -4.82 20.08 -0.41
N THR A 115 -3.51 19.88 -0.29
CA THR A 115 -2.61 20.57 0.64
C THR A 115 -1.29 20.88 -0.06
N ASP A 116 -0.67 22.00 0.32
CA ASP A 116 0.67 22.38 -0.07
C ASP A 116 1.75 21.60 0.71
N VAL A 117 1.40 21.02 1.86
CA VAL A 117 2.29 20.24 2.72
C VAL A 117 2.47 18.81 2.17
N PRO A 118 3.65 18.44 1.63
CA PRO A 118 3.84 17.13 1.01
C PRO A 118 3.70 15.94 1.97
N ALA A 119 4.04 16.14 3.24
CA ALA A 119 3.95 15.11 4.27
C ALA A 119 2.50 14.68 4.57
N GLU A 120 1.53 15.57 4.34
CA GLU A 120 0.10 15.36 4.58
C GLU A 120 -0.64 14.67 3.42
N ILE A 121 0.06 14.39 2.31
CA ILE A 121 -0.52 13.67 1.18
C ILE A 121 -0.22 12.19 1.32
N PHE A 122 -1.25 11.36 1.24
CA PHE A 122 -1.13 9.92 1.49
C PHE A 122 -1.66 9.09 0.32
N PRO A 123 -0.79 8.74 -0.66
CA PRO A 123 -1.13 7.77 -1.69
C PRO A 123 -1.43 6.41 -1.09
N HIS A 124 -2.57 5.84 -1.45
CA HIS A 124 -3.08 4.58 -0.93
C HIS A 124 -2.96 3.46 -1.97
N THR A 125 -2.55 2.27 -1.52
CA THR A 125 -2.52 1.05 -2.33
C THR A 125 -3.15 -0.09 -1.50
N LEU A 126 -3.73 -1.06 -2.19
CA LEU A 126 -4.52 -2.11 -1.54
C LEU A 126 -3.64 -3.21 -0.95
N HIS A 127 -4.15 -3.83 0.11
CA HIS A 127 -3.55 -5.01 0.73
C HIS A 127 -3.81 -6.30 -0.10
N ALA A 128 -2.87 -7.25 -0.14
CA ALA A 128 -2.99 -8.52 -0.89
C ALA A 128 -4.32 -9.27 -0.74
N ARG A 129 -4.85 -9.35 0.49
CA ARG A 129 -6.18 -9.96 0.78
C ARG A 129 -7.34 -9.40 -0.06
N HIS A 130 -7.24 -8.21 -0.64
CA HIS A 130 -8.27 -7.69 -1.55
C HIS A 130 -8.28 -8.38 -2.91
N ARG A 131 -7.15 -8.96 -3.32
CA ARG A 131 -7.02 -9.79 -4.53
C ARG A 131 -6.16 -11.03 -4.22
N PRO A 132 -6.73 -12.05 -3.55
CA PRO A 132 -5.96 -13.19 -3.02
C PRO A 132 -5.30 -14.07 -4.09
N TYR A 133 -5.69 -13.92 -5.36
CA TYR A 133 -5.18 -14.72 -6.49
C TYR A 133 -4.24 -13.92 -7.41
N THR A 134 -3.87 -12.71 -7.01
CA THR A 134 -3.00 -11.80 -7.75
C THR A 134 -1.67 -11.67 -7.01
N ASP A 135 -0.56 -11.43 -7.72
CA ASP A 135 0.70 -11.10 -7.05
C ASP A 135 0.51 -9.85 -6.18
N PRO A 136 0.80 -9.91 -4.86
CA PRO A 136 0.74 -8.75 -3.98
C PRO A 136 1.44 -7.50 -4.51
N CYS A 137 2.51 -7.66 -5.29
CA CYS A 137 3.25 -6.56 -5.91
C CYS A 137 2.42 -5.80 -6.96
N GLU A 138 1.53 -6.48 -7.71
CA GLU A 138 0.66 -5.84 -8.70
C GLU A 138 -0.34 -4.88 -8.06
N LEU A 139 -0.68 -5.06 -6.78
CA LEU A 139 -1.54 -4.10 -6.07
C LEU A 139 -0.87 -2.73 -5.89
N GLU A 140 0.44 -2.63 -6.04
CA GLU A 140 1.16 -1.36 -6.02
C GLU A 140 1.02 -0.59 -7.33
N LEU A 141 0.52 -1.22 -8.40
CA LEU A 141 0.16 -0.54 -9.65
C LEU A 141 -1.07 0.37 -9.47
N TYR A 142 -1.93 0.07 -8.50
CA TYR A 142 -3.20 0.76 -8.28
C TYR A 142 -3.09 1.79 -7.17
N VAL A 143 -2.75 3.03 -7.52
CA VAL A 143 -2.60 4.13 -6.56
C VAL A 143 -3.87 4.95 -6.51
N SER A 144 -4.44 5.13 -5.32
CA SER A 144 -5.61 5.97 -5.12
C SER A 144 -5.41 6.97 -3.97
N PHE A 145 -6.34 7.91 -3.86
CA PHE A 145 -6.42 8.83 -2.73
C PHE A 145 -7.77 8.65 -2.04
N ARG A 146 -7.77 8.72 -0.70
CA ARG A 146 -9.00 8.48 0.08
C ARG A 146 -10.00 9.61 -0.04
N GLU A 147 -9.52 10.82 -0.30
CA GLU A 147 -10.33 12.01 -0.45
C GLU A 147 -10.43 12.36 -1.94
N PRO A 148 -11.60 12.84 -2.40
CA PRO A 148 -11.73 13.33 -3.77
C PRO A 148 -10.81 14.52 -4.00
N HIS A 149 -10.13 14.52 -5.14
CA HIS A 149 -9.25 15.62 -5.54
C HIS A 149 -9.77 16.26 -6.81
N ARG A 150 -9.42 17.53 -7.02
CA ARG A 150 -9.82 18.24 -8.23
C ARG A 150 -8.91 17.80 -9.37
N VAL A 151 -9.51 17.34 -10.45
CA VAL A 151 -8.81 16.97 -11.67
C VAL A 151 -9.32 17.87 -12.78
N ARG A 152 -8.39 18.43 -13.57
CA ARG A 152 -8.70 19.11 -14.82
C ARG A 152 -8.08 18.35 -15.97
N TYR A 153 -8.86 18.08 -17.01
CA TYR A 153 -8.38 17.48 -18.24
C TYR A 153 -8.71 18.38 -19.42
N THR A 154 -7.67 18.71 -20.17
CA THR A 154 -7.70 19.61 -21.33
C THR A 154 -7.27 18.81 -22.57
N THR A 155 -8.08 18.87 -23.63
CA THR A 155 -7.77 18.19 -24.90
C THR A 155 -6.63 18.87 -25.65
N GLY A 156 -6.14 18.22 -26.71
CA GLY A 156 -5.12 18.79 -27.59
C GLY A 156 -5.54 20.09 -28.29
N GLU A 157 -6.85 20.36 -28.38
CA GLU A 157 -7.42 21.62 -28.90
C GLU A 157 -7.46 22.74 -27.86
N GLY A 158 -7.06 22.48 -26.61
CA GLY A 158 -7.13 23.43 -25.50
C GLY A 158 -8.50 23.50 -24.83
N VAL A 159 -9.43 22.60 -25.16
CA VAL A 159 -10.78 22.56 -24.57
C VAL A 159 -10.76 21.81 -23.24
N VAL A 160 -11.25 22.45 -22.18
CA VAL A 160 -11.41 21.81 -20.87
C VAL A 160 -12.63 20.88 -20.91
N MET A 161 -12.39 19.57 -20.95
CA MET A 161 -13.44 18.55 -20.96
C MET A 161 -13.88 18.14 -19.54
N HIS A 162 -12.98 18.25 -18.57
CA HIS A 162 -13.24 17.90 -17.18
C HIS A 162 -12.53 18.90 -16.27
N ASP A 163 -13.22 19.41 -15.24
CA ASP A 163 -12.65 20.25 -14.18
C ASP A 163 -13.52 20.11 -12.90
N HIS A 164 -13.40 18.98 -12.21
CA HIS A 164 -14.25 18.65 -11.07
C HIS A 164 -13.50 17.84 -9.99
N LEU A 165 -14.09 17.76 -8.80
CA LEU A 165 -13.66 16.82 -7.76
C LEU A 165 -14.06 15.39 -8.15
N MET A 166 -13.11 14.45 -8.07
CA MET A 166 -13.36 13.03 -8.30
C MET A 166 -12.46 12.15 -7.43
N GLU A 167 -12.85 10.89 -7.24
CA GLU A 167 -11.96 9.89 -6.66
C GLU A 167 -10.82 9.61 -7.64
N VAL A 168 -9.60 9.99 -7.25
CA VAL A 168 -8.43 9.78 -8.10
C VAL A 168 -7.92 8.36 -7.92
N LYS A 169 -7.93 7.60 -9.02
CA LYS A 169 -7.44 6.22 -9.12
C LYS A 169 -6.53 6.14 -10.34
N TYR A 170 -5.26 5.85 -10.12
CA TYR A 170 -4.27 5.60 -11.15
C TYR A 170 -3.97 4.12 -11.26
N GLU A 171 -3.88 3.62 -12.49
CA GLU A 171 -3.34 2.29 -12.79
C GLU A 171 -2.02 2.45 -13.55
N PHE A 172 -0.92 2.15 -12.89
CA PHE A 172 0.43 2.26 -13.45
C PHE A 172 0.79 1.04 -14.28
N THR A 173 1.65 1.24 -15.28
CA THR A 173 2.20 0.14 -16.09
C THR A 173 3.35 -0.59 -15.38
N THR A 174 3.99 0.06 -14.38
CA THR A 174 5.11 -0.51 -13.62
C THR A 174 5.03 -0.14 -12.13
N VAL A 175 5.46 -1.08 -11.27
CA VAL A 175 5.54 -0.85 -9.81
C VAL A 175 6.57 0.22 -9.50
N GLU A 176 7.69 0.24 -10.20
CA GLU A 176 8.71 1.26 -10.00
C GLU A 176 8.19 2.66 -10.36
N GLY A 177 7.41 2.78 -11.43
CA GLY A 177 6.75 4.03 -11.82
C GLY A 177 5.78 4.52 -10.74
N SER A 178 4.96 3.62 -10.18
CA SER A 178 4.05 3.99 -9.10
C SER A 178 4.79 4.40 -7.83
N MET A 179 5.89 3.72 -7.46
CA MET A 179 6.70 4.09 -6.30
C MET A 179 7.35 5.47 -6.46
N ARG A 180 7.90 5.77 -7.65
CA ARG A 180 8.49 7.09 -7.97
C ARG A 180 7.44 8.20 -7.89
N PHE A 181 6.29 7.99 -8.53
CA PHE A 181 5.18 8.93 -8.50
C PHE A 181 4.75 9.26 -7.07
N GLN A 182 4.50 8.23 -6.26
CA GLN A 182 4.10 8.41 -4.88
C GLN A 182 5.16 9.17 -4.07
N GLY A 183 6.44 8.90 -4.33
CA GLY A 183 7.55 9.63 -3.74
C GLY A 183 7.57 11.11 -4.11
N ASP A 184 7.40 11.42 -5.39
CA ASP A 184 7.40 12.81 -5.90
C ASP A 184 6.24 13.63 -5.32
N VAL A 185 5.05 13.03 -5.23
CA VAL A 185 3.88 13.67 -4.60
C VAL A 185 4.18 14.05 -3.15
N ARG A 186 4.87 13.18 -2.42
CA ARG A 186 5.21 13.37 -1.00
C ARG A 186 6.54 14.07 -0.73
N ARG A 187 7.36 14.33 -1.75
CA ARG A 187 8.78 14.72 -1.61
C ARG A 187 9.58 13.77 -0.70
N LYS A 188 9.28 12.47 -0.77
CA LYS A 188 9.97 11.39 -0.05
C LYS A 188 10.33 10.28 -1.03
N ASP A 189 11.23 9.39 -0.65
CA ASP A 189 11.46 8.15 -1.39
C ASP A 189 10.67 7.02 -0.72
N LEU A 190 9.82 6.33 -1.49
CA LEU A 190 9.17 5.11 -1.03
C LEU A 190 10.20 3.99 -1.07
N ILE A 191 10.68 3.56 0.10
CA ILE A 191 11.73 2.54 0.21
C ILE A 191 11.12 1.16 0.04
N ASP A 192 10.02 0.89 0.74
CA ASP A 192 9.37 -0.41 0.72
C ASP A 192 7.91 -0.32 1.21
N TYR A 193 7.15 -1.37 0.95
CA TYR A 193 5.78 -1.53 1.40
C TYR A 193 5.52 -2.96 1.90
N TYR A 194 4.68 -3.07 2.93
CA TYR A 194 4.40 -4.33 3.59
C TYR A 194 2.91 -4.55 3.76
N ASP A 195 2.45 -5.77 3.47
CA ASP A 195 1.11 -6.20 3.83
C ASP A 195 1.05 -6.54 5.33
N VAL A 196 0.19 -5.80 6.02
CA VAL A 196 0.03 -5.87 7.48
C VAL A 196 -1.40 -6.26 7.81
N ASP A 197 -1.52 -7.35 8.56
CA ASP A 197 -2.81 -7.85 9.05
C ASP A 197 -3.35 -6.92 10.14
N VAL A 198 -2.48 -6.50 11.06
CA VAL A 198 -2.86 -5.74 12.27
C VAL A 198 -1.76 -4.80 12.70
N VAL A 199 -2.14 -3.57 13.05
CA VAL A 199 -1.33 -2.60 13.78
C VAL A 199 -2.05 -2.23 15.08
N TRP A 200 -1.33 -2.18 16.18
CA TRP A 200 -1.85 -1.81 17.49
C TRP A 200 -0.83 -1.01 18.31
N SER A 201 -1.30 -0.37 19.38
CA SER A 201 -0.45 0.29 20.38
C SER A 201 -0.95 -0.03 21.78
N ASP A 202 -0.33 0.52 22.82
CA ASP A 202 -0.89 0.43 24.18
C ASP A 202 -2.16 1.26 24.37
N VAL A 203 -2.31 2.36 23.64
CA VAL A 203 -3.56 3.15 23.63
C VAL A 203 -4.66 2.44 22.83
N HIS A 204 -4.28 1.84 21.69
CA HIS A 204 -5.18 1.09 20.84
C HIS A 204 -4.80 -0.40 20.90
N GLY A 205 -5.10 -1.01 22.04
CA GLY A 205 -4.71 -2.38 22.36
C GLY A 205 -5.18 -3.40 21.32
N ARG A 206 -4.36 -4.43 21.11
CA ARG A 206 -4.79 -5.61 20.36
C ARG A 206 -5.70 -6.45 21.23
N THR A 207 -6.91 -6.72 20.75
CA THR A 207 -7.77 -7.75 21.34
C THR A 207 -7.88 -8.90 20.35
N ASP A 208 -7.54 -10.10 20.81
CA ASP A 208 -7.67 -11.34 20.06
C ASP A 208 -8.73 -12.20 20.76
N GLY A 209 -9.99 -11.99 20.39
CA GLY A 209 -11.13 -12.70 20.99
C GLY A 209 -11.98 -13.34 19.90
N PHE A 210 -12.19 -14.65 19.96
CA PHE A 210 -13.07 -15.44 19.08
C PHE A 210 -13.05 -14.99 17.59
N GLY A 211 -11.85 -14.87 17.00
CA GLY A 211 -11.68 -14.52 15.58
C GLY A 211 -11.80 -13.04 15.23
N ASN A 212 -12.13 -12.16 16.17
CA ASN A 212 -12.19 -10.71 15.96
C ASN A 212 -10.90 -10.03 16.42
N ILE A 213 -9.91 -9.99 15.53
CA ILE A 213 -8.70 -9.23 15.79
C ILE A 213 -9.01 -7.74 15.71
N ARG A 214 -8.76 -7.00 16.79
CA ARG A 214 -8.83 -5.53 16.81
C ARG A 214 -7.45 -4.92 16.99
N GLY A 215 -7.32 -3.70 16.53
CA GLY A 215 -6.15 -2.84 16.62
C GLY A 215 -6.51 -1.47 16.07
N MET A 216 -5.54 -0.57 15.97
CA MET A 216 -5.77 0.74 15.34
C MET A 216 -5.89 0.65 13.81
N GLY A 217 -5.22 -0.33 13.21
CA GLY A 217 -5.20 -0.55 11.77
C GLY A 217 -5.30 -2.04 11.43
N LEU A 218 -6.13 -2.41 10.47
CA LEU A 218 -6.32 -3.80 10.02
C LEU A 218 -6.22 -3.90 8.50
N VAL A 219 -5.64 -5.00 8.01
CA VAL A 219 -5.64 -5.41 6.58
C VAL A 219 -5.31 -4.23 5.68
N GLN A 220 -4.06 -3.78 5.75
CA GLN A 220 -3.62 -2.57 5.04
C GLN A 220 -2.17 -2.67 4.59
N ARG A 221 -1.82 -1.86 3.60
CA ARG A 221 -0.45 -1.69 3.18
C ARG A 221 0.24 -0.62 4.02
N LEU A 222 1.27 -1.04 4.77
CA LEU A 222 2.17 -0.15 5.48
C LEU A 222 3.26 0.32 4.50
N LYS A 223 3.66 1.60 4.58
CA LYS A 223 4.70 2.17 3.70
C LYS A 223 5.87 2.73 4.52
N LEU A 224 7.08 2.36 4.13
CA LEU A 224 8.34 2.87 4.69
C LEU A 224 8.90 3.93 3.74
N TRP A 225 9.10 5.12 4.27
CA TRP A 225 9.60 6.26 3.54
C TRP A 225 10.97 6.66 4.04
N ARG A 226 11.74 7.25 3.15
CA ARG A 226 12.93 8.03 3.47
C ARG A 226 12.68 9.46 3.03
N ASP A 227 12.96 10.40 3.91
CA ASP A 227 12.91 11.81 3.56
C ASP A 227 14.04 12.16 2.56
N ARG A 228 13.77 12.99 1.55
CA ARG A 228 14.77 13.32 0.52
C ARG A 228 15.80 14.35 1.00
N TYR A 229 15.42 15.19 1.96
CA TYR A 229 16.26 16.29 2.45
C TYR A 229 17.01 15.95 3.74
N SER A 230 16.56 14.91 4.45
CA SER A 230 17.19 14.37 5.64
C SER A 230 17.51 12.88 5.49
N THR A 231 18.13 12.28 6.50
CA THR A 231 18.34 10.81 6.54
C THR A 231 17.26 10.10 7.35
N TYR A 232 16.17 10.80 7.70
CA TYR A 232 15.10 10.26 8.50
C TYR A 232 14.21 9.33 7.68
N HIS A 233 13.66 8.35 8.39
CA HIS A 233 12.75 7.37 7.84
C HIS A 233 11.45 7.43 8.62
N SER A 234 10.33 7.20 7.94
CA SER A 234 9.01 7.24 8.55
C SER A 234 8.15 6.07 8.07
N LEU A 235 7.25 5.60 8.93
CA LEU A 235 6.22 4.62 8.60
C LEU A 235 4.88 5.34 8.46
N THR A 236 4.18 5.11 7.37
CA THR A 236 2.79 5.55 7.21
C THR A 236 1.85 4.38 7.42
N ILE A 237 0.86 4.58 8.29
CA ILE A 237 -0.16 3.61 8.63
C ILE A 237 -1.52 4.29 8.53
N PHE A 238 -2.51 3.60 7.96
CA PHE A 238 -3.88 4.07 7.97
C PHE A 238 -4.63 3.49 9.19
N ALA A 239 -5.03 4.35 10.12
CA ALA A 239 -5.70 3.96 11.36
C ALA A 239 -7.21 3.72 11.13
N ASN A 240 -7.56 2.75 10.27
CA ASN A 240 -8.93 2.47 9.83
C ASN A 240 -9.91 2.01 10.92
N ARG A 241 -9.42 1.64 12.10
CA ARG A 241 -10.22 1.19 13.24
C ARG A 241 -10.11 2.11 14.47
N ALA A 242 -9.20 3.08 14.45
CA ALA A 242 -9.14 4.12 15.48
C ALA A 242 -10.15 5.24 15.18
N GLY A 243 -10.52 6.02 16.21
CA GLY A 243 -11.31 7.23 16.03
C GLY A 243 -10.62 8.16 15.02
N GLY A 244 -11.37 8.61 14.02
CA GLY A 244 -10.89 9.54 12.98
C GLY A 244 -10.46 8.93 11.65
N ARG A 245 -10.30 7.60 11.51
CA ARG A 245 -9.95 6.91 10.24
C ARG A 245 -8.97 7.70 9.35
N GLN A 246 -7.80 7.98 9.90
CA GLN A 246 -6.81 8.86 9.29
C GLN A 246 -5.47 8.17 9.11
N HIS A 247 -4.67 8.68 8.19
CA HIS A 247 -3.27 8.31 8.10
C HIS A 247 -2.50 8.84 9.30
N ARG A 248 -1.53 8.05 9.78
CA ARG A 248 -0.61 8.43 10.84
C ARG A 248 0.80 8.12 10.37
N GLU A 249 1.68 9.10 10.55
CA GLU A 249 3.07 8.98 10.22
C GLU A 249 3.92 8.87 11.49
N TYR A 250 4.81 7.88 11.51
CA TYR A 250 5.64 7.55 12.64
C TYR A 250 7.11 7.61 12.23
N GLU A 251 7.82 8.61 12.73
CA GLU A 251 9.26 8.74 12.52
C GLU A 251 10.02 7.60 13.21
N ILE A 252 10.85 6.87 12.47
CA ILE A 252 11.61 5.71 12.94
C ILE A 252 12.57 6.07 14.07
N HIS A 253 13.16 7.27 14.03
CA HIS A 253 14.12 7.71 15.04
C HIS A 253 13.50 7.90 16.43
N ASN A 254 12.15 7.95 16.53
CA ASN A 254 11.43 7.98 17.80
C ASN A 254 11.34 6.59 18.47
N PHE A 255 11.75 5.52 17.79
CA PHE A 255 11.72 4.15 18.33
C PHE A 255 13.12 3.62 18.63
N GLU A 256 13.22 2.74 19.62
CA GLU A 256 14.45 2.04 19.97
C GLU A 256 14.97 1.25 18.75
N GLY A 257 16.28 1.27 18.53
CA GLY A 257 16.90 0.59 17.38
C GLY A 257 16.94 -0.93 17.52
N GLU A 258 16.87 -1.45 18.74
CA GLU A 258 16.90 -2.89 19.01
C GLU A 258 15.48 -3.48 18.99
N LEU A 259 15.21 -4.40 18.05
CA LEU A 259 13.95 -5.14 17.98
C LEU A 259 13.92 -6.30 18.99
N ARG A 260 13.97 -5.98 20.29
CA ARG A 260 13.99 -6.97 21.38
C ARG A 260 12.76 -7.88 21.43
N ASN A 261 11.65 -7.42 20.86
CA ASN A 261 10.33 -8.08 20.92
C ASN A 261 9.88 -8.57 19.54
N ARG A 262 10.78 -9.18 18.78
CA ARG A 262 10.48 -9.81 17.50
C ARG A 262 9.97 -11.23 17.72
N ASP A 263 8.77 -11.52 17.22
CA ASP A 263 8.17 -12.85 17.25
C ASP A 263 7.98 -13.36 15.83
N ASP A 264 8.98 -14.11 15.35
CA ASP A 264 8.99 -14.66 13.99
C ASP A 264 7.88 -15.69 13.76
N ARG A 265 7.49 -16.44 14.79
CA ARG A 265 6.45 -17.46 14.69
C ARG A 265 5.11 -16.82 14.32
N HIS A 266 4.81 -15.66 14.92
CA HIS A 266 3.59 -14.93 14.63
C HIS A 266 3.77 -13.77 13.64
N ARG A 267 5.00 -13.58 13.13
CA ARG A 267 5.44 -12.48 12.25
C ARG A 267 5.09 -11.11 12.84
N GLN A 268 5.42 -10.93 14.11
CA GLN A 268 5.14 -9.71 14.84
C GLN A 268 6.43 -8.99 15.18
N VAL A 269 6.37 -7.67 15.02
CA VAL A 269 7.42 -6.76 15.48
C VAL A 269 6.77 -5.74 16.39
N ARG A 270 7.46 -5.40 17.49
CA ARG A 270 7.06 -4.34 18.41
C ARG A 270 8.16 -3.30 18.48
N LEU A 271 7.83 -2.09 18.03
CA LEU A 271 8.69 -0.91 18.08
C LEU A 271 8.42 -0.18 19.40
N THR A 272 9.42 -0.14 20.30
CA THR A 272 9.32 0.56 21.59
C THR A 272 9.67 2.03 21.40
N VAL A 273 8.90 2.95 21.97
CA VAL A 273 9.17 4.40 21.88
C VAL A 273 10.36 4.76 22.78
N ARG A 274 11.33 5.49 22.23
CA ARG A 274 12.53 5.95 22.97
C ARG A 274 12.14 6.86 24.12
N GLY A 275 12.85 6.75 25.23
CA GLY A 275 12.71 7.67 26.37
C GLY A 275 11.38 7.57 27.11
N ASN A 276 10.40 6.80 26.63
CA ASN A 276 9.12 6.58 27.29
C ASN A 276 9.25 5.52 28.41
N ARG A 277 10.26 5.70 29.26
CA ARG A 277 10.30 5.11 30.60
C ARG A 277 9.45 6.00 31.51
N ARG A 278 8.15 6.12 31.22
CA ARG A 278 7.19 6.55 32.24
C ARG A 278 7.17 5.46 33.32
N SER A 279 8.07 5.63 34.28
CA SER A 279 8.18 4.91 35.54
C SER A 279 8.54 3.43 35.41
N SER A 280 9.64 3.07 36.07
CA SER A 280 9.84 1.78 36.72
C SER A 280 8.51 1.21 37.25
N ALA A 281 7.96 0.22 36.55
CA ALA A 281 6.97 -0.71 37.09
C ALA A 281 7.55 -2.11 36.85
N PRO A 282 7.59 -2.98 37.88
CA PRO A 282 8.31 -4.23 37.81
C PRO A 282 7.64 -5.17 36.82
N ASP A 283 8.48 -5.97 36.16
CA ASP A 283 8.11 -7.10 35.34
C ASP A 283 7.05 -7.95 36.06
N ASN A 284 5.80 -7.90 35.59
CA ASN A 284 4.78 -8.81 36.10
C ASN A 284 4.89 -10.13 35.36
N ASN A 285 5.97 -10.85 35.66
CA ASN A 285 6.14 -12.24 35.28
C ASN A 285 6.95 -12.93 36.37
N THR A 286 6.32 -13.25 37.51
CA THR A 286 6.57 -14.48 38.31
C THR A 286 5.49 -14.63 39.39
N SER A 287 4.96 -15.83 39.48
CA SER A 287 3.95 -16.29 40.44
C SER A 287 4.46 -16.29 41.90
N ARG A 288 3.49 -16.23 42.84
CA ARG A 288 3.56 -16.55 44.29
C ARG A 288 4.05 -15.43 45.23
N SER A 289 3.14 -14.83 46.00
CA SER A 289 3.09 -14.95 47.48
C SER A 289 2.15 -13.94 48.17
N ARG A 290 1.11 -14.49 48.81
CA ARG A 290 0.51 -14.20 50.14
C ARG A 290 0.23 -12.75 50.61
N PHE A 291 -1.07 -12.53 50.86
CA PHE A 291 -1.74 -11.73 51.90
C PHE A 291 -0.93 -10.77 52.80
N THR A 292 -1.35 -9.50 52.81
CA THR A 292 -1.49 -8.71 54.05
C THR A 292 -2.64 -7.70 53.91
N LEU A 293 -3.61 -7.82 54.81
CA LEU A 293 -4.71 -6.89 55.08
C LEU A 293 -4.22 -5.73 55.98
N HIS A 294 -5.07 -4.70 56.15
CA HIS A 294 -4.94 -3.46 56.95
C HIS A 294 -4.33 -2.28 56.15
N ARG A 295 -4.90 -1.07 56.12
CA ARG A 295 -5.65 -0.34 57.16
C ARG A 295 -6.45 0.81 56.53
N MET A 296 -7.73 0.91 56.87
CA MET A 296 -8.58 2.10 56.67
C MET A 296 -8.13 3.26 57.58
N ARG A 297 -8.12 4.50 57.06
CA ARG A 297 -8.73 5.71 57.67
C ARG A 297 -8.57 6.97 56.78
N PRO A 298 -9.38 8.05 56.98
CA PRO A 298 -10.00 8.83 55.90
C PRO A 298 -9.71 10.36 55.93
N ARG A 299 -10.43 11.11 55.07
CA ARG A 299 -10.59 12.60 54.95
C ARG A 299 -9.49 13.25 54.08
N VAL A 300 -9.76 14.14 53.12
CA VAL A 300 -10.52 15.41 53.17
C VAL A 300 -11.09 15.76 51.77
N ARG A 301 -12.23 16.47 51.76
CA ARG A 301 -12.89 17.08 50.59
C ARG A 301 -12.60 18.59 50.61
N SER A 302 -12.41 19.20 49.42
CA SER A 302 -12.69 20.60 49.00
C SER A 302 -11.49 21.31 48.35
N GLY A 303 -11.75 21.97 47.21
CA GLY A 303 -11.10 23.26 46.90
C GLY A 303 -10.41 23.39 45.54
N SER A 304 -11.11 24.04 44.60
CA SER A 304 -10.65 25.04 43.63
C SER A 304 -9.48 24.75 42.66
N GLY A 305 -9.80 24.82 41.37
CA GLY A 305 -9.28 25.86 40.47
C GLY A 305 -7.80 25.79 40.11
N GLY A 306 -7.53 25.36 38.87
CA GLY A 306 -6.21 25.49 38.26
C GLY A 306 -6.29 25.23 36.77
N SER A 307 -6.61 26.26 36.00
CA SER A 307 -6.38 26.32 34.56
C SER A 307 -4.89 26.13 34.28
N SER A 308 -4.54 25.17 33.43
CA SER A 308 -3.21 25.06 32.82
C SER A 308 -3.43 24.85 31.32
N SER A 309 -3.58 25.92 30.55
CA SER A 309 -2.49 26.46 29.71
C SER A 309 -1.71 25.36 29.01
N GLU A 310 -2.09 25.16 27.75
CA GLU A 310 -1.31 24.48 26.73
C GLU A 310 0.11 25.04 26.74
N SER A 311 1.05 24.24 27.22
CA SER A 311 2.47 24.49 27.04
C SER A 311 2.98 23.51 25.99
N VAL A 312 3.02 24.01 24.76
CA VAL A 312 3.78 23.45 23.65
C VAL A 312 5.24 23.37 24.10
N SER A 313 5.65 22.18 24.54
CA SER A 313 7.05 21.86 24.81
C SER A 313 7.48 20.74 23.87
N SER A 314 8.40 21.12 23.00
CA SER A 314 9.10 20.33 22.00
C SER A 314 9.90 19.20 22.65
N SER A 315 9.30 18.01 22.74
CA SER A 315 10.01 16.72 22.71
C SER A 315 9.02 15.64 22.26
N GLY A 316 9.45 14.75 21.36
CA GLY A 316 8.61 13.76 20.69
C GLY A 316 8.01 12.70 21.61
N LEU A 317 6.97 13.05 22.36
CA LEU A 317 6.16 12.09 23.09
C LEU A 317 5.00 11.67 22.19
N LEU A 318 5.26 10.65 21.36
CA LEU A 318 4.20 9.78 20.88
C LEU A 318 3.35 9.41 22.11
N ASP A 319 2.03 9.63 22.05
CA ASP A 319 1.10 9.23 23.12
C ASP A 319 0.86 7.71 23.05
N MET A 320 1.95 6.95 23.07
CA MET A 320 1.98 5.49 23.11
C MET A 320 3.36 5.04 23.59
N ARG A 321 3.42 3.88 24.24
CA ARG A 321 4.67 3.24 24.66
C ARG A 321 5.29 2.38 23.57
N TYR A 322 4.46 1.86 22.66
CA TYR A 322 4.93 1.00 21.59
C TYR A 322 3.97 0.97 20.40
N LEU A 323 4.49 0.56 19.25
CA LEU A 323 3.73 0.23 18.05
C LEU A 323 3.97 -1.25 17.73
N GLY A 324 2.91 -2.06 17.79
CA GLY A 324 2.90 -3.47 17.42
C GLY A 324 2.41 -3.64 15.99
N ILE A 325 3.10 -4.45 15.19
CA ILE A 325 2.80 -4.70 13.78
C ILE A 325 2.81 -6.22 13.57
N GLN A 326 1.76 -6.76 12.97
CA GLN A 326 1.67 -8.16 12.55
C GLN A 326 1.60 -8.22 11.02
N PHE A 327 2.62 -8.81 10.41
CA PHE A 327 2.70 -8.95 8.96
C PHE A 327 1.86 -10.13 8.46
N SER A 328 1.32 -9.98 7.25
CA SER A 328 0.51 -11.00 6.60
C SER A 328 1.30 -12.26 6.30
N LYS A 329 0.62 -13.41 6.31
CA LYS A 329 1.22 -14.69 5.93
C LYS A 329 1.38 -14.69 4.41
N ARG A 330 2.62 -14.68 3.94
CA ARG A 330 2.91 -15.04 2.55
C ARG A 330 2.99 -16.57 2.48
N GLU A 331 1.89 -17.23 2.16
CA GLU A 331 1.90 -18.63 1.74
C GLU A 331 2.29 -18.68 0.25
N GLY A 332 3.36 -19.39 -0.10
CA GLY A 332 3.53 -19.86 -1.49
C GLY A 332 4.40 -19.06 -2.47
N MET A 333 5.33 -18.20 -2.05
CA MET A 333 6.33 -17.65 -2.99
C MET A 333 7.65 -17.26 -2.30
N TYR A 334 8.30 -18.23 -1.65
CA TYR A 334 9.65 -18.05 -1.08
C TYR A 334 10.70 -18.44 -2.13
N GLY A 335 11.55 -17.49 -2.53
CA GLY A 335 12.74 -17.79 -3.32
C GLY A 335 13.58 -16.59 -3.78
N GLN A 336 12.98 -15.48 -4.20
CA GLN A 336 13.74 -14.42 -4.90
C GLN A 336 13.56 -12.98 -4.39
N TYR A 337 12.47 -12.63 -3.72
CA TYR A 337 12.12 -11.21 -3.52
C TYR A 337 12.60 -10.58 -2.21
N ALA A 338 13.01 -11.37 -1.22
CA ALA A 338 13.71 -10.83 -0.04
C ALA A 338 15.15 -10.38 -0.36
N ALA A 339 15.69 -10.77 -1.52
CA ALA A 339 17.01 -10.36 -1.99
C ALA A 339 16.97 -9.17 -2.96
N SER A 340 15.81 -8.83 -3.56
CA SER A 340 15.69 -7.74 -4.53
C SER A 340 15.16 -6.43 -3.95
N CYS A 341 14.49 -6.46 -2.78
CA CYS A 341 13.91 -5.25 -2.16
C CYS A 341 14.72 -4.73 -0.96
N VAL A 342 15.90 -5.30 -0.66
CA VAL A 342 16.82 -4.73 0.32
C VAL A 342 17.85 -3.88 -0.43
N PRO A 343 17.97 -2.56 -0.17
CA PRO A 343 19.09 -1.80 -0.69
C PRO A 343 20.36 -2.43 -0.12
N ARG A 344 21.22 -2.95 -1.00
CA ARG A 344 22.59 -3.32 -0.65
C ARG A 344 23.28 -2.07 -0.15
N THR A 345 23.32 -1.88 1.16
CA THR A 345 24.24 -0.94 1.80
C THR A 345 25.65 -1.41 1.49
N ARG A 346 26.28 -0.75 0.53
CA ARG A 346 27.67 -0.96 0.18
C ARG A 346 28.52 -0.27 1.25
N THR A 347 28.71 -0.92 2.40
CA THR A 347 29.76 -0.54 3.35
C THR A 347 31.10 -1.05 2.80
N ARG A 348 31.93 -0.11 2.39
CA ARG A 348 33.35 -0.33 2.05
C ARG A 348 34.16 -0.03 3.30
N ALA A 349 34.89 -1.03 3.81
CA ALA A 349 36.12 -0.84 4.58
C ALA A 349 36.87 -2.18 4.70
N SER A 350 37.89 -2.34 3.87
CA SER A 350 39.15 -2.94 4.30
C SER A 350 40.22 -2.08 3.65
N SER A 351 40.88 -1.29 4.50
CA SER A 351 42.26 -0.89 4.33
C SER A 351 43.10 -2.13 4.00
N ASP A 352 44.02 -2.01 3.07
CA ASP A 352 45.45 -2.02 3.38
C ASP A 352 46.25 -1.52 2.17
N ASP A 353 47.40 -0.95 2.51
CA ASP A 353 48.31 -0.10 1.75
C ASP A 353 48.82 -0.67 0.42
N GLU A 354 49.09 0.19 -0.56
CA GLU A 354 50.48 0.45 -0.97
C GLU A 354 50.61 1.68 -1.89
N TYR A 355 51.61 2.49 -1.56
CA TYR A 355 52.12 3.61 -2.32
C TYR A 355 52.68 3.15 -3.68
N LEU A 356 52.36 3.86 -4.76
CA LEU A 356 53.41 4.31 -5.69
C LEU A 356 52.92 5.51 -6.52
N VAL A 357 53.53 6.66 -6.25
CA VAL A 357 53.63 7.79 -7.17
C VAL A 357 54.52 7.35 -8.34
N MET A 358 54.10 7.58 -9.58
CA MET A 358 54.97 8.03 -10.68
C MET A 358 54.17 8.37 -11.94
N SER A 359 54.22 9.67 -12.26
CA SER A 359 54.64 10.22 -13.57
C SER A 359 53.64 10.32 -14.73
N ASP A 360 53.58 11.56 -15.22
CA ASP A 360 53.10 12.05 -16.51
C ASP A 360 53.46 11.17 -17.73
N GLY A 361 52.61 11.21 -18.76
CA GLY A 361 52.94 10.69 -20.08
C GLY A 361 51.79 10.64 -21.09
N VAL A 362 51.54 11.79 -21.74
CA VAL A 362 51.16 12.02 -23.15
C VAL A 362 50.80 10.80 -24.03
N GLY A 363 49.71 10.91 -24.80
CA GLY A 363 49.70 10.37 -26.18
C GLY A 363 48.36 9.92 -26.77
N CYS A 364 47.80 10.79 -27.63
CA CYS A 364 46.84 10.57 -28.73
C CYS A 364 45.41 10.11 -28.41
#